data_AF-A0AAD6A6B7-F1
#
_entry.id   AF-A0AAD6A6B7-F1
#
_cell.length_a   1.000
_cell.length_b   1.000
_cell.length_c   1.000
_cell.angle_alpha   90.00
_cell.angle_beta   90.00
_cell.angle_gamma   90.00
#
_symmetry.space_group_name_H-M   'P 1'
#
loop_
_entity.id
_entity.type
_entity.pdbx_description
1 polymer ?
#
loop_
_entity_poly.entity_id
_entity_poly.type
_entity_poly.pdbx_seq_one_letter_code
_entity_poly.pdbx_strand_id
1 'polypeptide(L)'
;MSDDDDVPAGIKAGNINISSGEYLEMEERVSEHQNDALAAFERRRRARQITVSTDDSEVKAGLRALGEPIVLFGEGPADRRERLRGVLSVVGPDALKKSRREEERGKKSQDECQQTWYHEGSASLKDARLWLAKYSLPRAMRRLEEARVQKDVAEATRAIKQQEQQKSLRNLNNFCSQIGDDRPISFCHFSPDSKMLATASWSGLCKLWSVPDCSLLRTLRGHNTNVGAIVFRPQAGVSLDQSDVSLASCAGDGSVKLWNLER
;
A
#
# COMPACT_ATOMS: atom_id res chain seq x y z
N MET A 1 65.75 70.05 -36.63
CA MET A 1 64.41 70.33 -36.09
C MET A 1 63.64 69.03 -36.20
N SER A 2 63.13 68.60 -35.06
CA SER A 2 62.68 67.26 -34.71
C SER A 2 61.22 67.00 -35.11
N ASP A 3 60.99 65.97 -35.92
CA ASP A 3 59.66 65.49 -36.35
C ASP A 3 59.11 64.40 -35.39
N ASP A 4 59.24 64.59 -34.07
CA ASP A 4 58.79 63.60 -33.06
C ASP A 4 57.58 64.05 -32.22
N ASP A 5 57.00 65.23 -32.50
CA ASP A 5 55.95 65.84 -31.64
C ASP A 5 54.50 65.66 -32.13
N ASP A 6 54.26 65.03 -33.29
CA ASP A 6 52.90 64.91 -33.86
C ASP A 6 52.06 63.78 -33.24
N VAL A 7 52.69 62.71 -32.78
CA VAL A 7 51.99 61.56 -32.18
C VAL A 7 51.39 61.89 -30.80
N PRO A 8 52.11 62.58 -29.88
CA PRO A 8 51.53 62.99 -28.59
C PRO A 8 50.41 64.02 -28.74
N ALA A 9 50.49 64.91 -29.74
CA ALA A 9 49.47 65.91 -30.01
C ALA A 9 48.13 65.29 -30.48
N GLY A 10 48.20 64.24 -31.30
CA GLY A 10 47.01 63.49 -31.75
C GLY A 10 46.29 62.74 -30.63
N ILE A 11 47.03 62.26 -29.62
CA ILE A 11 46.46 61.61 -28.43
C ILE A 11 45.75 62.63 -27.53
N LYS A 12 46.32 63.83 -27.36
CA LYS A 12 45.74 64.91 -26.53
C LYS A 12 44.50 65.56 -27.16
N ALA A 13 44.41 65.54 -28.49
CA ALA A 13 43.27 66.07 -29.25
C ALA A 13 42.05 65.12 -29.30
N GLY A 14 42.15 63.90 -28.73
CA GLY A 14 41.06 62.92 -28.72
C GLY A 14 40.76 62.25 -30.06
N ASN A 15 41.62 62.43 -31.07
CA ASN A 15 41.44 61.89 -32.42
C ASN A 15 42.11 60.52 -32.63
N ILE A 16 42.84 60.00 -31.64
CA ILE A 16 43.42 58.66 -31.65
C ILE A 16 42.77 57.87 -30.52
N ASN A 17 41.85 56.96 -30.88
CA ASN A 17 41.28 56.00 -29.94
C ASN A 17 42.32 54.94 -29.60
N ILE A 18 42.97 55.07 -28.45
CA ILE A 18 43.78 53.99 -27.86
C ILE A 18 42.81 53.18 -26.98
N SER A 19 42.06 52.27 -27.59
CA SER A 19 41.22 51.32 -26.83
C SER A 19 42.12 50.24 -26.24
N SER A 20 42.91 50.60 -25.22
CA SER A 20 43.55 49.62 -24.36
C SER A 20 42.52 49.08 -23.37
N GLY A 21 41.84 48.01 -23.76
CA GLY A 21 41.40 46.97 -22.83
C GLY A 21 40.26 47.32 -21.86
N GLU A 22 39.22 48.02 -22.30
CA GLU A 22 37.90 47.89 -21.65
C GLU A 22 37.17 46.70 -22.30
N TYR A 23 37.42 45.49 -21.79
CA TYR A 23 36.56 44.35 -22.07
C TYR A 23 35.20 44.66 -21.45
N LEU A 24 34.22 44.91 -22.31
CA LEU A 24 32.82 44.96 -21.94
C LEU A 24 32.48 43.62 -21.24
N GLU A 25 32.03 43.64 -19.98
CA GLU A 25 31.37 42.51 -19.30
C GLU A 25 30.02 42.12 -19.95
N MET A 26 29.93 42.21 -21.27
CA MET A 26 28.86 41.63 -22.09
C MET A 26 29.31 40.35 -22.80
N GLU A 27 30.61 40.02 -22.82
CA GLU A 27 31.12 38.82 -23.49
C GLU A 27 30.92 37.53 -22.68
N GLU A 28 30.96 37.55 -21.34
CA GLU A 28 30.77 36.34 -20.54
C GLU A 28 29.35 35.77 -20.68
N ARG A 29 28.29 36.61 -20.60
CA ARG A 29 26.91 36.14 -20.77
C ARG A 29 26.59 35.71 -22.19
N VAL A 30 27.19 36.36 -23.19
CA VAL A 30 27.05 35.97 -24.61
C VAL A 30 27.83 34.68 -24.88
N SER A 31 28.99 34.48 -24.24
CA SER A 31 29.78 33.25 -24.29
C SER A 31 29.06 32.09 -23.61
N GLU A 32 28.47 32.30 -22.43
CA GLU A 32 27.64 31.31 -21.75
C GLU A 32 26.44 30.87 -22.62
N HIS A 33 25.73 31.83 -23.22
CA HIS A 33 24.60 31.52 -24.10
C HIS A 33 25.02 30.76 -25.37
N GLN A 34 26.19 31.10 -25.94
CA GLN A 34 26.78 30.37 -27.06
C GLN A 34 27.23 28.96 -26.65
N ASN A 35 27.84 28.80 -25.47
CA ASN A 35 28.26 27.52 -24.93
C ASN A 35 27.07 26.61 -24.63
N ASP A 36 25.98 27.17 -24.11
CA ASP A 36 24.72 26.45 -23.90
C ASP A 36 24.06 26.02 -25.22
N ALA A 37 24.10 26.89 -26.24
CA ALA A 37 23.60 26.56 -27.57
C ALA A 37 24.43 25.43 -28.23
N LEU A 38 25.75 25.46 -28.08
CA LEU A 38 26.65 24.41 -28.53
C LEU A 38 26.40 23.10 -27.78
N ALA A 39 26.26 23.15 -26.45
CA ALA A 39 25.94 21.98 -25.63
C ALA A 39 24.56 21.38 -25.96
N ALA A 40 23.56 22.21 -26.25
CA ALA A 40 22.24 21.77 -26.71
C ALA A 40 22.30 21.12 -28.10
N PHE A 41 23.12 21.68 -29.00
CA PHE A 41 23.36 21.11 -30.32
C PHE A 41 24.06 19.75 -30.23
N GLU A 42 25.07 19.62 -29.37
CA GLU A 42 25.73 18.35 -29.10
C GLU A 42 24.78 17.32 -28.48
N ARG A 43 23.93 17.70 -27.52
CA ARG A 43 22.89 16.83 -26.94
C ARG A 43 21.92 16.33 -28.00
N ARG A 44 21.42 17.23 -28.87
CA ARG A 44 20.55 16.86 -30.01
C ARG A 44 21.26 16.00 -31.05
N ARG A 45 22.57 16.17 -31.23
CA ARG A 45 23.38 15.32 -32.12
C ARG A 45 23.55 13.92 -31.52
N ARG A 46 23.85 13.81 -30.21
CA ARG A 46 23.93 12.54 -29.48
C ARG A 46 22.57 11.82 -29.44
N ALA A 47 21.47 12.53 -29.16
CA ALA A 47 20.12 11.96 -29.14
C ALA A 47 19.68 11.33 -30.47
N ARG A 48 20.15 11.88 -31.60
CA ARG A 48 19.88 11.33 -32.95
C ARG A 48 20.75 10.11 -33.28
N GLN A 49 21.92 9.99 -32.67
CA GLN A 49 22.82 8.83 -32.84
C GLN A 49 22.39 7.64 -31.96
N ILE A 50 21.67 7.87 -30.86
CA ILE A 50 21.19 6.82 -29.97
C ILE A 50 19.98 6.12 -30.60
N THR A 51 20.12 4.82 -30.84
CA THR A 51 19.03 3.96 -31.30
C THR A 51 18.20 3.50 -30.09
N VAL A 52 16.89 3.73 -30.16
CA VAL A 52 15.91 3.29 -29.16
C VAL A 52 14.86 2.44 -29.86
N SER A 53 14.42 1.38 -29.19
CA SER A 53 13.36 0.47 -29.66
C SER A 53 12.12 1.22 -30.15
N THR A 54 11.42 0.62 -31.11
CA THR A 54 10.13 1.10 -31.62
C THR A 54 8.96 0.69 -30.74
N ASP A 55 9.16 -0.29 -29.87
CA ASP A 55 8.11 -0.88 -29.06
C ASP A 55 7.84 -0.01 -27.83
N ASP A 56 6.59 0.48 -27.71
CA ASP A 56 6.19 1.41 -26.65
C ASP A 56 6.31 0.79 -25.24
N SER A 57 6.17 -0.53 -25.12
CA SER A 57 6.35 -1.27 -23.87
C SER A 57 7.80 -1.19 -23.36
N GLU A 58 8.77 -1.35 -24.26
CA GLU A 58 10.19 -1.25 -23.93
C GLU A 58 10.60 0.19 -23.62
N VAL A 59 10.02 1.16 -24.33
CA VAL A 59 10.21 2.59 -24.05
C VAL A 59 9.68 2.95 -22.66
N LYS A 60 8.48 2.48 -22.30
CA LYS A 60 7.90 2.66 -20.96
C LYS A 60 8.73 1.99 -19.86
N ALA A 61 9.24 0.79 -20.14
CA ALA A 61 10.14 0.09 -19.22
C ALA A 61 11.45 0.85 -19.04
N GLY A 62 12.03 1.39 -20.11
CA GLY A 62 13.25 2.20 -20.05
C GLY A 62 13.09 3.49 -19.26
N LEU A 63 11.98 4.21 -19.46
CA LEU A 63 11.65 5.40 -18.66
C LEU A 63 11.45 5.06 -17.18
N ARG A 64 10.73 3.97 -16.88
CA ARG A 64 10.58 3.47 -15.51
C ARG A 64 11.94 3.14 -14.87
N ALA A 65 12.81 2.47 -15.61
CA ALA A 65 14.14 2.08 -15.14
C ALA A 65 15.08 3.27 -14.91
N LEU A 66 14.82 4.40 -15.58
CA LEU A 66 15.53 5.66 -15.37
C LEU A 66 14.89 6.55 -14.27
N GLY A 67 13.79 6.11 -13.66
CA GLY A 67 13.06 6.89 -12.67
C GLY A 67 12.27 8.07 -13.25
N GLU A 68 12.12 8.13 -14.56
CA GLU A 68 11.38 9.17 -15.26
C GLU A 68 9.88 8.86 -15.32
N PRO A 69 8.99 9.87 -15.37
CA PRO A 69 7.56 9.65 -15.56
C PRO A 69 7.29 8.79 -16.80
N ILE A 70 6.55 7.69 -16.63
CA ILE A 70 6.31 6.69 -17.68
C ILE A 70 5.51 7.28 -18.84
N VAL A 71 4.53 8.14 -18.53
CA VAL A 71 3.66 8.82 -19.51
C VAL A 71 3.39 10.24 -19.01
N LEU A 72 3.58 11.23 -19.88
CA LEU A 72 3.12 12.60 -19.65
C LEU A 72 1.72 12.82 -20.25
N PHE A 73 1.00 13.82 -19.75
CA PHE A 73 -0.33 14.16 -20.26
C PHE A 73 -0.27 14.58 -21.73
N GLY A 74 -1.07 13.96 -22.59
CA GLY A 74 -1.11 14.22 -24.03
C GLY A 74 0.06 13.62 -24.84
N GLU A 75 0.94 12.85 -24.21
CA GLU A 75 2.14 12.31 -24.87
C GLU A 75 1.84 11.05 -25.70
N GLY A 76 2.09 11.12 -27.01
CA GLY A 76 2.00 9.97 -27.90
C GLY A 76 3.17 8.98 -27.74
N PRO A 77 3.07 7.76 -28.30
CA PRO A 77 4.19 6.80 -28.32
C PRO A 77 5.47 7.34 -28.99
N ALA A 78 5.31 8.18 -30.02
CA ALA A 78 6.44 8.80 -30.71
C ALA A 78 7.17 9.83 -29.84
N ASP A 79 6.41 10.71 -29.19
CA ASP A 79 6.94 11.76 -28.29
C ASP A 79 7.64 11.14 -27.08
N ARG A 80 7.05 10.07 -26.52
CA ARG A 80 7.65 9.29 -25.42
C ARG A 80 8.98 8.67 -25.81
N ARG A 81 9.07 8.13 -27.02
CA ARG A 81 10.30 7.55 -27.56
C ARG A 81 11.36 8.64 -27.81
N GLU A 82 10.95 9.82 -28.25
CA GLU A 82 11.84 10.97 -28.40
C GLU A 82 12.32 11.50 -27.05
N ARG A 83 11.46 11.55 -26.04
CA ARG A 83 11.84 11.89 -24.67
C ARG A 83 12.84 10.90 -24.11
N LEU A 84 12.62 9.59 -24.28
CA LEU A 84 13.59 8.58 -23.85
C LEU A 84 14.95 8.78 -24.56
N ARG A 85 14.96 9.08 -25.87
CA ARG A 85 16.20 9.46 -26.58
C ARG A 85 16.86 10.70 -25.98
N GLY A 86 16.08 11.72 -25.64
CA GLY A 86 16.54 12.94 -25.00
C GLY A 86 17.20 12.67 -23.65
N VAL A 87 16.55 11.89 -22.79
CA VAL A 87 17.06 11.50 -21.47
C VAL A 87 18.36 10.68 -21.62
N LEU A 88 18.39 9.71 -22.52
CA LEU A 88 19.60 8.90 -22.77
C LEU A 88 20.77 9.71 -23.35
N SER A 89 20.49 10.84 -24.01
CA SER A 89 21.55 11.74 -24.48
C SER A 89 22.28 12.47 -23.35
N VAL A 90 21.63 12.62 -22.20
CA VAL A 90 22.17 13.27 -21.00
C VAL A 90 22.81 12.24 -20.06
N VAL A 91 22.13 11.11 -19.84
CA VAL A 91 22.56 10.07 -18.87
C VAL A 91 23.53 9.06 -19.51
N GLY A 92 23.54 8.92 -20.83
CA GLY A 92 24.37 7.99 -21.60
C GLY A 92 23.65 6.68 -21.96
N PRO A 93 24.06 5.97 -23.03
CA PRO A 93 23.37 4.79 -23.56
C PRO A 93 23.46 3.55 -22.64
N ASP A 94 24.46 3.47 -21.76
CA ASP A 94 24.65 2.34 -20.84
C ASP A 94 23.82 2.45 -19.55
N ALA A 95 23.12 3.57 -19.35
CA ALA A 95 22.27 3.80 -18.18
C ALA A 95 21.15 2.74 -18.05
N LEU A 96 20.57 2.33 -19.19
CA LEU A 96 19.52 1.29 -19.22
C LEU A 96 20.04 -0.11 -18.89
N LYS A 97 21.30 -0.42 -19.25
CA LYS A 97 21.91 -1.71 -18.90
C LYS A 97 22.23 -1.76 -17.41
N LYS A 98 22.68 -0.64 -16.85
CA LYS A 98 22.97 -0.51 -15.41
C LYS A 98 21.69 -0.65 -14.59
N SER A 99 20.62 0.06 -14.94
CA SER A 99 19.33 -0.02 -14.25
C SER A 99 18.70 -1.40 -14.38
N ARG A 100 18.74 -2.02 -15.56
CA ARG A 100 18.27 -3.41 -15.75
C ARG A 100 19.03 -4.41 -14.87
N ARG A 101 20.35 -4.26 -14.74
CA ARG A 101 21.17 -5.10 -13.85
C ARG A 101 20.84 -4.87 -12.37
N GLU A 102 20.50 -3.64 -11.99
CA GLU A 102 20.03 -3.30 -10.64
C GLU A 102 18.61 -3.85 -10.38
N GLU A 103 17.69 -3.78 -11.34
CA GLU A 103 16.37 -4.42 -11.25
C GLU A 103 16.47 -5.94 -11.15
N GLU A 104 17.34 -6.58 -11.92
CA GLU A 104 17.59 -8.03 -11.84
C GLU A 104 18.19 -8.43 -10.49
N ARG A 105 19.07 -7.59 -9.90
CA ARG A 105 19.56 -7.77 -8.53
C ARG A 105 18.44 -7.60 -7.50
N GLY A 106 17.56 -6.61 -7.68
CA GLY A 106 16.38 -6.40 -6.85
C GLY A 106 15.42 -7.59 -6.88
N LYS A 107 15.13 -8.14 -8.06
CA LYS A 107 14.31 -9.35 -8.20
C LYS A 107 14.94 -10.56 -7.51
N LYS A 108 16.25 -10.77 -7.65
CA LYS A 108 16.97 -11.82 -6.91
C LYS A 108 16.84 -11.65 -5.40
N SER A 109 16.99 -10.43 -4.88
CA SER A 109 16.82 -10.17 -3.44
C SER A 109 15.36 -10.38 -2.98
N GLN A 110 14.38 -10.12 -3.84
CA GLN A 110 12.97 -10.34 -3.55
C GLN A 110 12.62 -11.84 -3.55
N ASP A 111 13.22 -12.63 -4.44
CA ASP A 111 13.10 -14.09 -4.45
C ASP A 111 13.84 -14.74 -3.27
N GLU A 112 14.97 -14.18 -2.83
CA GLU A 112 15.63 -14.56 -1.58
C GLU A 112 14.74 -14.27 -0.35
N CYS A 113 14.02 -13.14 -0.35
CA CYS A 113 13.04 -12.82 0.69
C CYS A 113 11.81 -13.75 0.68
N GLN A 114 11.52 -14.41 -0.45
CA GLN A 114 10.44 -15.41 -0.55
C GLN A 114 10.86 -16.80 -0.05
N GLN A 115 12.13 -17.02 0.30
CA GLN A 115 12.52 -18.25 0.97
C GLN A 115 11.94 -18.26 2.38
N THR A 116 11.16 -19.30 2.68
CA THR A 116 10.61 -19.55 4.02
C THR A 116 11.74 -19.64 5.04
N TRP A 117 11.92 -18.57 5.80
CA TRP A 117 12.94 -18.47 6.84
C TRP A 117 12.39 -18.94 8.19
N TYR A 118 13.06 -19.92 8.79
CA TYR A 118 12.72 -20.44 10.12
C TYR A 118 13.49 -19.67 11.18
N HIS A 119 12.78 -19.24 12.23
CA HIS A 119 13.37 -18.65 13.42
C HIS A 119 13.01 -19.50 14.64
N GLU A 120 13.94 -19.60 15.59
CA GLU A 120 13.66 -20.24 16.86
C GLU A 120 12.71 -19.37 17.69
N GLY A 121 11.59 -19.95 18.09
CA GLY A 121 10.58 -19.27 18.91
C GLY A 121 10.87 -19.37 20.41
N SER A 122 10.16 -18.57 21.21
CA SER A 122 10.25 -18.64 22.67
C SER A 122 9.78 -20.00 23.23
N ALA A 123 10.25 -20.35 24.44
CA ALA A 123 9.78 -21.54 25.15
C ALA A 123 8.26 -21.48 25.41
N SER A 124 7.72 -20.30 25.73
CA SER A 124 6.28 -20.09 25.90
C SER A 124 5.47 -20.42 24.64
N LEU A 125 6.01 -20.14 23.45
CA LEU A 125 5.37 -20.48 22.18
C LEU A 125 5.32 -22.01 21.98
N LYS A 126 6.38 -22.72 22.39
CA LYS A 126 6.41 -24.19 22.35
C LYS A 126 5.34 -24.79 23.26
N ASP A 127 5.22 -24.29 24.49
CA ASP A 127 4.22 -24.78 25.44
C ASP A 127 2.79 -24.47 24.96
N ALA A 128 2.56 -23.26 24.43
CA ALA A 128 1.29 -22.88 23.82
C ALA A 128 0.94 -23.76 22.62
N ARG A 129 1.91 -24.08 21.75
CA ARG A 129 1.71 -25.00 20.62
C ARG A 129 1.39 -26.42 21.08
N LEU A 130 2.04 -26.90 22.14
CA LEU A 130 1.76 -28.21 22.72
C LEU A 130 0.35 -28.25 23.33
N TRP A 131 -0.08 -27.18 23.99
CA TRP A 131 -1.47 -27.04 24.46
C TRP A 131 -2.47 -27.01 23.30
N LEU A 132 -2.20 -26.24 22.24
CA LEU A 132 -3.03 -26.19 21.04
C LEU A 132 -3.14 -27.56 20.38
N ALA A 133 -2.06 -28.33 20.30
CA ALA A 133 -2.09 -29.70 19.79
C ALA A 133 -2.97 -30.61 20.66
N LYS A 134 -2.80 -30.59 21.99
CA LYS A 134 -3.63 -31.36 22.93
C LYS A 134 -5.12 -30.98 22.85
N TYR A 135 -5.43 -29.71 22.59
CA TYR A 135 -6.81 -29.22 22.45
C TYR A 135 -7.43 -29.56 21.08
N SER A 136 -6.67 -29.39 20.00
CA SER A 136 -7.15 -29.51 18.62
C SER A 136 -7.25 -30.95 18.13
N LEU A 137 -6.32 -31.83 18.50
CA LEU A 137 -6.30 -33.21 18.02
C LEU A 137 -7.58 -34.00 18.39
N PRO A 138 -8.07 -33.99 19.64
CA PRO A 138 -9.33 -34.68 19.99
C PRO A 138 -10.55 -34.05 19.31
N ARG A 139 -10.54 -32.73 19.07
CA ARG A 139 -11.62 -32.03 18.35
C ARG A 139 -11.63 -32.39 16.87
N ALA A 140 -10.46 -32.48 16.24
CA ALA A 140 -10.33 -32.92 14.87
C ALA A 140 -10.81 -34.37 14.70
N MET A 141 -10.46 -35.24 15.66
CA MET A 141 -10.95 -36.62 15.70
C MET A 141 -12.47 -36.68 15.81
N ARG A 142 -13.08 -35.98 16.78
CA ARG A 142 -14.55 -35.91 16.89
C ARG A 142 -15.23 -35.37 15.64
N ARG A 143 -14.70 -34.29 15.05
CA ARG A 143 -15.24 -33.72 13.80
C ARG A 143 -15.20 -34.73 12.65
N LEU A 144 -14.13 -35.51 12.55
CA LEU A 144 -14.01 -36.57 11.53
C LEU A 144 -14.98 -37.73 11.80
N GLU A 145 -15.18 -38.09 13.06
CA GLU A 145 -16.12 -39.14 13.46
C GLU A 145 -17.57 -38.73 13.18
N GLU A 146 -17.96 -37.50 13.55
CA GLU A 146 -19.26 -36.92 13.19
C GLU A 146 -19.45 -36.87 11.66
N ALA A 147 -18.41 -36.52 10.90
CA ALA A 147 -18.47 -36.51 9.44
C ALA A 147 -18.63 -37.92 8.84
N ARG A 148 -18.02 -38.95 9.45
CA ARG A 148 -18.22 -40.36 9.05
C ARG A 148 -19.65 -40.80 9.32
N VAL A 149 -20.16 -40.54 10.53
CA VAL A 149 -21.56 -40.82 10.88
C VAL A 149 -22.52 -40.13 9.91
N GLN A 150 -22.28 -38.86 9.56
CA GLN A 150 -23.09 -38.14 8.57
C GLN A 150 -22.98 -38.75 7.15
N LYS A 151 -21.82 -39.29 6.77
CA LYS A 151 -21.64 -39.97 5.48
C LYS A 151 -22.42 -41.28 5.42
N ASP A 152 -22.48 -42.02 6.52
CA ASP A 152 -23.17 -43.31 6.61
C ASP A 152 -24.70 -43.15 6.55
N VAL A 153 -25.22 -41.95 6.86
CA VAL A 153 -26.64 -41.61 6.67
C VAL A 153 -27.01 -41.69 5.18
N ALA A 154 -28.15 -42.33 4.89
CA ALA A 154 -28.66 -42.50 3.53
C ALA A 154 -28.82 -41.17 2.79
N GLU A 155 -28.40 -41.13 1.51
CA GLU A 155 -28.39 -39.91 0.69
C GLU A 155 -29.76 -39.24 0.59
N ALA A 156 -30.83 -40.03 0.48
CA ALA A 156 -32.20 -39.50 0.44
C ALA A 156 -32.52 -38.66 1.69
N THR A 157 -32.14 -39.13 2.88
CA THR A 157 -32.40 -38.39 4.13
C THR A 157 -31.53 -37.15 4.27
N ARG A 158 -30.30 -37.17 3.76
CA ARG A 158 -29.44 -35.98 3.68
C ARG A 158 -30.04 -34.92 2.75
N ALA A 159 -30.54 -35.34 1.59
CA ALA A 159 -31.19 -34.45 0.63
C ALA A 159 -32.46 -33.81 1.22
N ILE A 160 -33.29 -34.58 1.95
CA ILE A 160 -34.48 -34.05 2.63
C ILE A 160 -34.09 -32.97 3.64
N LYS A 161 -33.12 -33.23 4.53
CA LYS A 161 -32.64 -32.24 5.51
C LYS A 161 -32.10 -30.99 4.84
N GLN A 162 -31.34 -31.15 3.75
CA GLN A 162 -30.82 -30.03 2.99
C GLN A 162 -31.95 -29.20 2.36
N GLN A 163 -32.99 -29.83 1.84
CA GLN A 163 -34.15 -29.16 1.27
C GLN A 163 -34.95 -28.40 2.35
N GLU A 164 -35.12 -28.97 3.55
CA GLU A 164 -35.76 -28.30 4.68
C GLU A 164 -34.98 -27.04 5.10
N GLN A 165 -33.66 -27.15 5.20
CA GLN A 165 -32.78 -26.00 5.49
C GLN A 165 -32.90 -24.94 4.39
N GLN A 166 -32.86 -25.33 3.11
CA GLN A 166 -33.04 -24.39 2.00
C GLN A 166 -34.41 -23.71 2.03
N LYS A 167 -35.47 -24.43 2.41
CA LYS A 167 -36.81 -23.87 2.58
C LYS A 167 -36.84 -22.84 3.71
N SER A 168 -36.19 -23.14 4.84
CA SER A 168 -36.04 -22.19 5.96
C SER A 168 -35.25 -20.94 5.53
N LEU A 169 -34.13 -21.11 4.83
CA LEU A 169 -33.30 -19.99 4.34
C LEU A 169 -34.03 -19.09 3.34
N ARG A 170 -34.87 -19.67 2.47
CA ARG A 170 -35.71 -18.91 1.52
C ARG A 170 -36.78 -18.07 2.22
N ASN A 171 -37.20 -18.49 3.41
CA ASN A 171 -38.21 -17.80 4.20
C ASN A 171 -37.61 -16.81 5.22
N LEU A 172 -36.31 -16.49 5.12
CA LEU A 172 -35.68 -15.47 5.96
C LEU A 172 -36.10 -14.07 5.52
N ASN A 173 -36.86 -13.41 6.37
CA ASN A 173 -37.26 -12.01 6.24
C ASN A 173 -36.59 -11.16 7.33
N ASN A 174 -36.54 -9.84 7.10
CA ASN A 174 -36.10 -8.91 8.13
C ASN A 174 -37.13 -8.92 9.28
N PHE A 175 -36.69 -9.30 10.48
CA PHE A 175 -37.52 -9.34 11.68
C PHE A 175 -37.55 -7.99 12.42
N CYS A 176 -36.37 -7.40 12.68
CA CYS A 176 -36.22 -6.10 13.32
C CYS A 176 -35.16 -5.26 12.57
N SER A 177 -35.34 -3.94 12.56
CA SER A 177 -34.31 -2.98 12.15
C SER A 177 -34.13 -1.97 13.26
N GLN A 178 -32.87 -1.72 13.65
CA GLN A 178 -32.54 -0.80 14.71
C GLN A 178 -31.37 0.09 14.31
N ILE A 179 -31.45 1.35 14.70
CA ILE A 179 -30.38 2.33 14.51
C ILE A 179 -29.28 2.04 15.53
N GLY A 180 -28.11 1.60 15.04
CA GLY A 180 -26.98 1.28 15.88
C GLY A 180 -26.21 2.52 16.33
N ASP A 181 -25.75 3.36 15.41
CA ASP A 181 -24.99 4.59 15.70
C ASP A 181 -25.04 5.58 14.53
N ASP A 182 -24.52 6.79 14.73
CA ASP A 182 -24.42 7.83 13.67
C ASP A 182 -23.38 7.46 12.59
N ARG A 183 -22.36 6.70 12.99
CA ARG A 183 -21.33 6.17 12.09
C ARG A 183 -21.63 4.73 11.68
N PRO A 184 -21.17 4.29 10.49
CA PRO A 184 -21.42 2.95 10.02
C PRO A 184 -20.89 1.91 11.01
N ILE A 185 -21.64 0.83 11.12
CA ILE A 185 -21.28 -0.36 11.90
C ILE A 185 -20.30 -1.16 11.05
N SER A 186 -19.13 -1.46 11.59
CA SER A 186 -18.09 -2.24 10.93
C SER A 186 -18.31 -3.74 11.07
N PHE A 187 -18.82 -4.19 12.22
CA PHE A 187 -18.93 -5.61 12.53
C PHE A 187 -20.06 -5.88 13.52
N CYS A 188 -20.66 -7.07 13.43
CA CYS A 188 -21.58 -7.60 14.42
C CYS A 188 -21.28 -9.08 14.71
N HIS A 189 -21.44 -9.50 15.97
CA HIS A 189 -21.22 -10.87 16.39
C HIS A 189 -22.27 -11.27 17.43
N PHE A 190 -22.86 -12.46 17.27
CA PHE A 190 -23.76 -13.01 18.28
C PHE A 190 -22.96 -13.61 19.45
N SER A 191 -23.57 -13.60 20.63
CA SER A 191 -23.07 -14.38 21.75
C SER A 191 -23.27 -15.89 21.49
N PRO A 192 -22.46 -16.77 22.09
CA PRO A 192 -22.61 -18.22 21.93
C PRO A 192 -23.97 -18.78 22.40
N ASP A 193 -24.66 -18.07 23.29
CA ASP A 193 -26.01 -18.41 23.77
C ASP A 193 -27.14 -17.80 22.90
N SER A 194 -26.78 -17.04 21.86
CA SER A 194 -27.69 -16.33 20.95
C SER A 194 -28.63 -15.30 21.59
N LYS A 195 -28.41 -14.93 22.86
CA LYS A 195 -29.24 -13.94 23.58
C LYS A 195 -28.75 -12.52 23.44
N MET A 196 -27.50 -12.33 23.04
CA MET A 196 -26.88 -11.02 22.91
C MET A 196 -26.23 -10.85 21.54
N LEU A 197 -26.17 -9.61 21.09
CA LEU A 197 -25.49 -9.21 19.86
C LEU A 197 -24.55 -8.05 20.19
N ALA A 198 -23.27 -8.19 19.84
CA ALA A 198 -22.30 -7.13 19.96
C ALA A 198 -22.09 -6.47 18.60
N THR A 199 -22.18 -5.14 18.52
CA THR A 199 -21.88 -4.34 17.32
C THR A 199 -20.68 -3.45 17.57
N ALA A 200 -19.83 -3.29 16.56
CA ALA A 200 -18.73 -2.34 16.53
C ALA A 200 -19.03 -1.22 15.53
N SER A 201 -18.81 0.04 15.93
CA SER A 201 -19.00 1.21 15.05
C SER A 201 -17.69 1.97 14.81
N TRP A 202 -17.63 2.67 13.68
CA TRP A 202 -16.56 3.63 13.39
C TRP A 202 -16.58 4.86 14.31
N SER A 203 -17.59 5.03 15.17
CA SER A 203 -17.62 6.04 16.23
C SER A 203 -16.64 5.77 17.37
N GLY A 204 -16.03 4.57 17.43
CA GLY A 204 -15.25 4.14 18.60
C GLY A 204 -16.09 3.43 19.67
N LEU A 205 -17.41 3.32 19.44
CA LEU A 205 -18.32 2.66 20.38
C LEU A 205 -18.54 1.20 19.97
N CYS A 206 -18.52 0.32 20.96
CA CYS A 206 -19.12 -1.01 20.81
C CYS A 206 -20.41 -1.05 21.63
N LYS A 207 -21.49 -1.58 21.04
CA LYS A 207 -22.80 -1.66 21.69
C LYS A 207 -23.20 -3.12 21.84
N LEU A 208 -23.83 -3.44 22.95
CA LEU A 208 -24.38 -4.76 23.26
C LEU A 208 -25.90 -4.66 23.23
N TRP A 209 -26.52 -5.55 22.48
CA TRP A 209 -27.96 -5.59 22.24
C TRP A 209 -28.54 -6.90 22.75
N SER A 210 -29.75 -6.86 23.31
CA SER A 210 -30.55 -8.05 23.61
C SER A 210 -31.18 -8.59 22.34
N VAL A 211 -31.22 -9.91 22.19
CA VAL A 211 -31.88 -10.62 21.09
C VAL A 211 -32.97 -11.52 21.70
N PRO A 212 -34.22 -11.49 21.20
CA PRO A 212 -34.68 -10.90 19.94
C PRO A 212 -35.21 -9.46 20.03
N ASP A 213 -35.29 -8.87 21.23
CA ASP A 213 -35.96 -7.59 21.44
C ASP A 213 -35.23 -6.39 20.82
N CYS A 214 -33.99 -6.59 20.37
CA CYS A 214 -33.13 -5.55 19.81
C CYS A 214 -33.08 -4.35 20.78
N SER A 215 -32.86 -4.60 22.09
CA SER A 215 -32.78 -3.53 23.11
C SER A 215 -31.33 -3.26 23.50
N LEU A 216 -30.96 -1.99 23.65
CA LEU A 216 -29.59 -1.62 24.03
C LEU A 216 -29.33 -2.00 25.49
N LEU A 217 -28.47 -2.99 25.72
CA LEU A 217 -28.06 -3.41 27.05
C LEU A 217 -26.93 -2.53 27.57
N ARG A 218 -25.90 -2.31 26.75
CA ARG A 218 -24.69 -1.58 27.18
C ARG A 218 -23.95 -0.92 26.03
N THR A 219 -23.31 0.19 26.35
CA THR A 219 -22.34 0.87 25.49
C THR A 219 -20.94 0.71 26.08
N LEU A 220 -20.08 -0.04 25.41
CA LEU A 220 -18.67 -0.20 25.75
C LEU A 220 -17.90 0.98 25.16
N ARG A 221 -17.45 1.88 26.03
CA ARG A 221 -16.68 3.07 25.68
C ARG A 221 -15.21 2.82 25.98
N GLY A 222 -14.36 3.02 24.99
CA GLY A 222 -12.92 2.98 25.22
C GLY A 222 -12.10 3.17 23.97
N HIS A 223 -12.59 2.79 22.79
CA HIS A 223 -11.87 3.08 21.55
C HIS A 223 -12.06 4.53 21.15
N ASN A 224 -10.96 5.19 20.80
CA ASN A 224 -10.96 6.59 20.37
C ASN A 224 -11.05 6.72 18.84
N THR A 225 -10.82 5.62 18.14
CA THR A 225 -10.80 5.53 16.68
C THR A 225 -11.79 4.48 16.18
N ASN A 226 -11.90 4.35 14.86
CA ASN A 226 -12.79 3.39 14.22
C ASN A 226 -12.54 1.96 14.74
N VAL A 227 -13.59 1.32 15.26
CA VAL A 227 -13.52 -0.08 15.70
C VAL A 227 -13.59 -0.99 14.47
N GLY A 228 -12.70 -1.98 14.41
CA GLY A 228 -12.65 -2.97 13.34
C GLY A 228 -13.62 -4.13 13.56
N ALA A 229 -13.38 -4.92 14.60
CA ALA A 229 -14.18 -6.09 14.93
C ALA A 229 -14.43 -6.20 16.43
N ILE A 230 -15.52 -6.89 16.78
CA ILE A 230 -15.84 -7.30 18.15
C ILE A 230 -16.23 -8.78 18.14
N VAL A 231 -15.66 -9.55 19.05
CA VAL A 231 -15.81 -11.01 19.09
C VAL A 231 -16.11 -11.46 20.50
N PHE A 232 -17.12 -12.31 20.65
CA PHE A 232 -17.39 -13.02 21.89
C PHE A 232 -16.44 -14.19 22.08
N ARG A 233 -16.04 -14.44 23.32
CA ARG A 233 -15.33 -15.67 23.67
C ARG A 233 -16.23 -16.88 23.35
N PRO A 234 -15.71 -17.97 22.77
CA PRO A 234 -16.51 -19.12 22.32
C PRO A 234 -17.37 -19.82 23.39
N GLN A 235 -17.08 -19.59 24.67
CA GLN A 235 -17.81 -20.15 25.82
C GLN A 235 -18.46 -19.08 26.71
N ALA A 236 -18.39 -17.80 26.33
CA ALA A 236 -19.03 -16.72 27.08
C ALA A 236 -20.53 -16.98 27.20
N GLY A 237 -21.06 -16.93 28.42
CA GLY A 237 -22.48 -17.14 28.72
C GLY A 237 -22.93 -18.61 28.83
N VAL A 238 -22.12 -19.59 28.40
CA VAL A 238 -22.49 -21.02 28.48
C VAL A 238 -21.82 -21.74 29.65
N SER A 239 -20.52 -21.48 29.89
CA SER A 239 -19.77 -22.16 30.96
C SER A 239 -18.88 -21.23 31.79
N LEU A 240 -18.88 -19.94 31.48
CA LEU A 240 -18.04 -18.94 32.12
C LEU A 240 -18.91 -17.97 32.90
N ASP A 241 -18.42 -17.59 34.08
CA ASP A 241 -19.04 -16.55 34.89
C ASP A 241 -18.99 -15.20 34.15
N GLN A 242 -19.97 -14.33 34.40
CA GLN A 242 -20.10 -13.05 33.70
C GLN A 242 -18.97 -12.06 34.06
N SER A 243 -18.26 -12.35 35.14
CA SER A 243 -17.09 -11.62 35.64
C SER A 243 -15.82 -11.86 34.82
N ASP A 244 -15.74 -12.97 34.07
CA ASP A 244 -14.61 -13.28 33.20
C ASP A 244 -14.63 -12.45 31.91
N VAL A 245 -13.43 -12.29 31.32
CA VAL A 245 -13.29 -11.68 29.99
C VAL A 245 -14.14 -12.42 28.97
N SER A 246 -15.12 -11.69 28.45
CA SER A 246 -16.21 -12.22 27.64
C SER A 246 -16.14 -11.73 26.19
N LEU A 247 -15.51 -10.58 25.96
CA LEU A 247 -15.47 -9.89 24.67
C LEU A 247 -14.07 -9.36 24.38
N ALA A 248 -13.70 -9.36 23.11
CA ALA A 248 -12.52 -8.69 22.61
C ALA A 248 -12.91 -7.77 21.45
N SER A 249 -12.40 -6.55 21.42
CA SER A 249 -12.56 -5.64 20.30
C SER A 249 -11.22 -5.05 19.85
N CYS A 250 -11.09 -4.80 18.54
CA CYS A 250 -9.92 -4.18 17.93
C CYS A 250 -10.29 -2.87 17.25
N ALA A 251 -9.34 -1.94 17.17
CA ALA A 251 -9.54 -0.65 16.51
C ALA A 251 -8.37 -0.29 15.58
N GLY A 252 -8.60 0.73 14.74
CA GLY A 252 -7.61 1.24 13.78
C GLY A 252 -6.38 1.88 14.43
N ASP A 253 -6.41 2.16 15.74
CA ASP A 253 -5.26 2.60 16.53
C ASP A 253 -4.28 1.45 16.87
N GLY A 254 -4.58 0.22 16.45
CA GLY A 254 -3.78 -0.97 16.75
C GLY A 254 -4.01 -1.52 18.16
N SER A 255 -4.95 -0.95 18.91
CA SER A 255 -5.30 -1.44 20.24
C SER A 255 -6.31 -2.59 20.19
N VAL A 256 -6.13 -3.54 21.10
CA VAL A 256 -7.11 -4.60 21.37
C VAL A 256 -7.55 -4.46 22.81
N LYS A 257 -8.86 -4.29 23.03
CA LYS A 257 -9.46 -4.13 24.35
C LYS A 257 -10.31 -5.34 24.69
N LEU A 258 -10.14 -5.81 25.91
CA LEU A 258 -10.90 -6.91 26.48
C LEU A 258 -11.99 -6.34 27.38
N TRP A 259 -13.19 -6.92 27.33
CA TRP A 259 -14.34 -6.45 28.09
C TRP A 259 -14.98 -7.59 28.86
N ASN A 260 -15.50 -7.23 30.03
CA ASN A 260 -16.36 -8.07 30.85
C ASN A 260 -17.82 -7.66 30.61
N LEU A 261 -18.76 -8.55 30.92
CA LEU A 261 -20.18 -8.24 30.75
C LEU A 261 -20.71 -7.38 31.91
N GLU A 262 -20.14 -7.54 33.11
CA GLU A 262 -20.60 -6.86 34.34
C GLU A 262 -19.93 -5.50 34.59
N ARG A 263 -18.62 -5.35 34.34
CA ARG A 263 -17.85 -4.13 34.60
C ARG A 263 -17.33 -3.49 33.33
#